data_AF-A0A921I3G4-F1
#
_entry.id   AF-A0A921I3G4-F1
#
_cell.length_a   1.000
_cell.length_b   1.000
_cell.length_c   1.000
_cell.angle_alpha   90.00
_cell.angle_beta   90.00
_cell.angle_gamma   90.00
#
_symmetry.space_group_name_H-M   'P 1'
#
loop_
_entity.id
_entity.type
_entity.pdbx_description
1 polymer ?
#
loop_
_entity_poly.entity_id
_entity_poly.type
_entity_poly.pdbx_seq_one_letter_code
_entity_poly.pdbx_strand_id
1 'polypeptide(L)'
;DAMSQILLQENASRNFLQANAGEVNEVIFFDNTILDIERAADDSDEALAQLYQKVADFQIAGGTDIYNAAAQALAEASSYDLEKYTPAIILMTDGVSDYNYRTFQNAWDTLGIDVPVFSITFGAADPTQLEELAEATGGRVFDGTQDLTEAFRSVKGYN
;
A
#
# COMPACT_ATOMS: atom_id res chain seq x y z
N ASP A 1 -10.26 13.64 0.42
CA ASP A 1 -9.83 12.43 -0.29
C ASP A 1 -9.46 11.38 0.75
N ALA A 2 -9.40 10.09 0.41
CA ALA A 2 -9.13 9.02 1.38
C ALA A 2 -7.71 9.08 1.96
N MET A 3 -6.70 9.46 1.16
CA MET A 3 -5.32 9.57 1.65
C MET A 3 -5.19 10.68 2.69
N SER A 4 -6.04 11.71 2.61
CA SER A 4 -6.10 12.77 3.62
C SER A 4 -6.64 12.27 4.96
N GLN A 5 -7.37 11.15 5.00
CA GLN A 5 -7.87 10.54 6.25
C GLN A 5 -6.81 9.71 6.97
N ILE A 6 -5.73 9.33 6.27
CA ILE A 6 -4.69 8.42 6.76
C ILE A 6 -3.45 9.22 7.12
N LEU A 7 -2.97 10.08 6.21
CA LEU A 7 -1.70 10.77 6.36
C LEU A 7 -1.82 12.07 7.18
N LEU A 8 -2.97 12.75 7.14
CA LEU A 8 -3.17 13.96 7.96
C LEU A 8 -3.63 13.56 9.37
N GLN A 9 -2.78 13.78 10.37
CA GLN A 9 -3.00 13.28 11.73
C GLN A 9 -4.26 13.83 12.40
N GLU A 10 -4.68 15.06 12.07
CA GLU A 10 -5.96 15.61 12.53
C GLU A 10 -7.14 14.74 12.09
N ASN A 11 -7.14 14.27 10.84
CA ASN A 11 -8.20 13.39 10.31
C ASN A 11 -8.03 11.95 10.80
N ALA A 12 -6.79 11.45 10.80
CA ALA A 12 -6.46 10.10 11.22
C ALA A 12 -6.90 9.83 12.67
N SER A 13 -6.76 10.82 13.56
CA SER A 13 -7.23 10.74 14.95
C SER A 13 -8.72 10.47 15.10
N ARG A 14 -9.54 11.02 14.19
CA ARG A 14 -11.00 10.85 14.21
C ARG A 14 -11.42 9.47 13.74
N ASN A 15 -10.56 8.80 12.99
CA ASN A 15 -10.82 7.49 12.36
C ASN A 15 -10.02 6.34 12.98
N PHE A 16 -9.26 6.59 14.05
CA PHE A 16 -8.33 5.62 14.67
C PHE A 16 -7.25 5.10 13.71
N LEU A 17 -6.74 5.98 12.84
CA LEU A 17 -5.72 5.69 11.83
C LEU A 17 -4.38 6.38 12.10
N GLN A 18 -4.18 6.93 13.30
CA GLN A 18 -2.97 7.71 13.62
C GLN A 18 -1.72 6.84 13.48
N ALA A 19 -0.64 7.46 13.02
CA ALA A 19 0.65 6.81 12.98
C ALA A 19 1.13 6.49 14.42
N ASN A 20 1.70 5.31 14.59
CA ASN A 20 2.33 4.92 15.84
C ASN A 20 3.71 5.58 15.97
N ALA A 21 4.18 5.72 17.21
CA ALA A 21 5.54 6.22 17.46
C ALA A 21 6.58 5.31 16.80
N GLY A 22 7.43 5.88 15.95
CA GLY A 22 8.43 5.16 15.16
C GLY A 22 7.90 4.45 13.91
N GLU A 23 6.63 4.67 13.52
CA GLU A 23 6.05 4.11 12.30
C GLU A 23 6.72 4.71 11.05
N VAL A 24 7.10 3.84 10.12
CA VAL A 24 7.63 4.24 8.81
C VAL A 24 6.50 4.22 7.80
N ASN A 25 6.25 5.37 7.15
CA ASN A 25 5.23 5.52 6.13
C ASN A 25 5.87 5.78 4.77
N GLU A 26 5.59 4.90 3.81
CA GLU A 26 6.13 4.93 2.46
C GLU A 26 5.03 4.67 1.42
N VAL A 27 5.11 5.36 0.30
CA VAL A 27 4.17 5.30 -0.81
C VAL A 27 4.94 5.03 -2.09
N ILE A 28 4.51 3.99 -2.81
CA ILE A 28 5.02 3.63 -4.13
C ILE A 28 3.96 4.00 -5.15
N PHE A 29 4.30 4.92 -6.05
CA PHE A 29 3.45 5.30 -7.17
C PHE A 29 3.76 4.40 -8.36
N PHE A 30 2.73 3.88 -9.01
CA PHE A 30 2.90 2.96 -10.13
C PHE A 30 1.83 3.14 -11.22
N ASP A 31 2.21 2.75 -12.42
CA ASP A 31 1.35 2.50 -13.57
C ASP A 31 1.69 1.11 -14.14
N ASN A 32 2.14 0.98 -15.39
CA ASN A 32 2.83 -0.21 -15.88
C ASN A 32 4.30 -0.29 -15.44
N THR A 33 4.78 0.70 -14.69
CA THR A 33 6.13 0.84 -14.13
C THR A 33 6.08 1.41 -12.71
N ILE A 34 7.21 1.43 -12.00
CA ILE A 34 7.34 2.22 -10.77
C ILE A 34 7.66 3.66 -11.17
N LEU A 35 6.77 4.58 -10.79
CA LEU A 35 6.86 5.99 -11.16
C LEU A 35 7.69 6.77 -10.15
N ASP A 36 7.45 6.54 -8.86
CA ASP A 36 8.20 7.17 -7.78
C ASP A 36 8.02 6.39 -6.46
N ILE A 37 8.94 6.60 -5.53
CA ILE A 37 8.90 6.01 -4.18
C ILE A 37 9.17 7.14 -3.18
N GLU A 38 8.18 7.42 -2.35
CA GLU A 38 8.21 8.53 -1.42
C GLU A 38 7.97 8.10 0.01
N ARG A 39 8.72 8.69 0.94
CA ARG A 39 8.65 8.35 2.36
C ARG A 39 8.53 9.59 3.24
N ALA A 40 7.77 9.47 4.32
CA ALA A 40 7.77 10.45 5.40
C ALA A 40 9.12 10.45 6.14
N ALA A 41 9.70 11.64 6.34
CA ALA A 41 11.02 11.77 6.99
C ALA A 41 11.08 11.15 8.39
N ASP A 42 9.97 11.21 9.11
CA ASP A 42 9.72 10.60 10.42
C ASP A 42 8.19 10.45 10.63
N ASP A 43 7.79 10.13 11.85
CA ASP A 43 6.40 9.94 12.28
C ASP A 43 5.71 11.26 12.69
N SER A 44 6.32 12.42 12.43
CA SER A 44 5.71 13.72 12.76
C SER A 44 4.52 14.08 11.87
N ASP A 45 3.59 14.87 12.42
CA ASP A 45 2.46 15.45 11.69
C ASP A 45 2.94 16.21 10.44
N GLU A 46 4.07 16.92 10.55
CA GLU A 46 4.66 17.67 9.44
C GLU A 46 5.18 16.76 8.32
N ALA A 47 5.90 15.69 8.66
CA ALA A 47 6.44 14.74 7.68
C ALA A 47 5.33 13.98 6.96
N LEU A 48 4.29 13.55 7.68
CA LEU A 48 3.15 12.85 7.11
C LEU A 48 2.28 13.80 6.25
N ALA A 49 2.14 15.07 6.65
CA ALA A 49 1.48 16.08 5.82
C ALA A 49 2.27 16.38 4.54
N GLN A 50 3.60 16.38 4.58
CA GLN A 50 4.43 16.53 3.38
C GLN A 50 4.28 15.33 2.44
N LEU A 51 4.29 14.10 2.98
CA LEU A 51 4.03 12.89 2.19
C LEU A 51 2.64 12.96 1.55
N TYR A 52 1.62 13.41 2.29
CA TYR A 52 0.28 13.62 1.74
C TYR A 52 0.27 14.60 0.56
N GLN A 53 0.99 15.73 0.64
CA GLN A 53 1.04 16.67 -0.48
C GLN A 53 1.63 16.04 -1.73
N LYS A 54 2.70 15.24 -1.58
CA LYS A 54 3.28 14.49 -2.70
C LYS A 54 2.27 13.55 -3.34
N VAL A 55 1.49 12.83 -2.51
CA VAL A 55 0.40 11.96 -2.98
C VAL A 55 -0.70 12.74 -3.69
N ALA A 56 -1.13 13.87 -3.14
CA ALA A 56 -2.22 14.69 -3.68
C ALA A 56 -1.86 15.35 -5.02
N ASP A 57 -0.58 15.70 -5.21
CA ASP A 57 -0.07 16.32 -6.43
C ASP A 57 0.27 15.31 -7.53
N PHE A 58 0.34 14.01 -7.18
CA PHE A 58 0.77 12.97 -8.10
C PHE A 58 -0.28 12.71 -9.19
N GLN A 59 0.15 12.75 -10.45
CA GLN A 59 -0.71 12.42 -11.59
C GLN A 59 -0.30 11.06 -12.15
N ILE A 60 -1.20 10.08 -12.05
CA ILE A 60 -0.99 8.75 -12.62
C ILE A 60 -1.50 8.78 -14.06
N ALA A 61 -0.69 8.30 -15.01
CA ALA A 61 -1.06 8.19 -16.41
C ALA A 61 -0.37 6.98 -17.04
N GLY A 62 -1.11 5.92 -17.37
CA GLY A 62 -0.53 4.73 -17.97
C GLY A 62 -1.41 3.49 -17.82
N GLY A 63 -0.79 2.32 -17.96
CA GLY A 63 -1.41 1.03 -17.68
C GLY A 63 -1.35 0.68 -16.19
N THR A 64 -1.55 -0.59 -15.85
CA THR A 64 -1.57 -1.07 -14.46
C THR A 64 -0.73 -2.35 -14.31
N ASP A 65 0.31 -2.30 -13.49
CA ASP A 65 1.15 -3.46 -13.12
C ASP A 65 1.23 -3.61 -11.60
N ILE A 66 0.18 -4.19 -11.03
CA ILE A 66 0.07 -4.42 -9.58
C ILE A 66 1.12 -5.41 -9.08
N TYR A 67 1.55 -6.36 -9.92
CA TYR A 67 2.47 -7.42 -9.52
C TYR A 67 3.89 -6.87 -9.39
N ASN A 68 4.30 -5.99 -10.30
CA ASN A 68 5.57 -5.28 -10.18
C ASN A 68 5.55 -4.28 -9.00
N ALA A 69 4.43 -3.57 -8.78
CA ALA A 69 4.29 -2.68 -7.62
C ALA A 69 4.41 -3.45 -6.28
N ALA A 70 3.71 -4.57 -6.14
CA ALA A 70 3.80 -5.41 -4.95
C ALA A 70 5.20 -6.04 -4.79
N ALA A 71 5.86 -6.42 -5.88
CA ALA A 71 7.24 -6.91 -5.84
C ALA A 71 8.23 -5.82 -5.37
N GLN A 72 8.07 -4.59 -5.86
CA GLN A 72 8.87 -3.45 -5.41
C GLN A 72 8.63 -3.16 -3.92
N ALA A 73 7.37 -3.21 -3.46
CA ALA A 73 7.04 -3.00 -2.05
C ALA A 73 7.70 -4.04 -1.13
N LEU A 74 7.78 -5.31 -1.55
CA LEU A 74 8.53 -6.33 -0.82
C LEU A 74 10.04 -6.01 -0.78
N ALA A 75 10.60 -5.52 -1.89
CA ALA A 75 12.01 -5.13 -1.95
C ALA A 75 12.31 -3.96 -0.99
N GLU A 76 11.46 -2.93 -0.95
CA GLU A 76 11.60 -1.82 0.01
C GLU A 76 11.48 -2.33 1.45
N ALA A 77 10.47 -3.17 1.74
CA ALA A 77 10.28 -3.76 3.07
C ALA A 77 11.51 -4.59 3.51
N SER A 78 12.13 -5.33 2.58
CA SER A 78 13.31 -6.16 2.89
C SER A 78 14.55 -5.36 3.33
N SER A 79 14.57 -4.05 3.08
CA SER A 79 15.64 -3.17 3.54
C SER A 79 15.54 -2.82 5.04
N TYR A 80 14.42 -3.14 5.68
CA TYR A 80 14.16 -2.92 7.10
C TYR A 80 14.54 -4.12 7.95
N ASP A 81 14.87 -3.84 9.21
CA ASP A 81 14.92 -4.87 10.25
C ASP A 81 13.49 -5.21 10.69
N LEU A 82 12.86 -6.14 9.97
CA LEU A 82 11.45 -6.50 10.14
C LEU A 82 11.11 -7.04 11.54
N GLU A 83 12.08 -7.50 12.33
CA GLU A 83 11.84 -7.92 13.73
C GLU A 83 11.44 -6.74 14.64
N LYS A 84 11.69 -5.49 14.21
CA LYS A 84 11.34 -4.28 14.96
C LYS A 84 9.99 -3.69 14.57
N TYR A 85 9.34 -4.24 13.54
CA TYR A 85 8.13 -3.67 12.96
C TYR A 85 7.07 -4.75 12.77
N THR A 86 5.81 -4.32 12.61
CA THR A 86 4.75 -5.15 12.05
C THR A 86 4.52 -4.67 10.62
N PRO A 87 5.29 -5.15 9.62
CA PRO A 87 5.18 -4.65 8.26
C PRO A 87 3.85 -5.08 7.62
N ALA A 88 3.26 -4.20 6.81
CA ALA A 88 2.17 -4.55 5.92
C ALA A 88 2.26 -3.70 4.65
N ILE A 89 1.93 -4.31 3.52
CA ILE A 89 1.81 -3.62 2.24
C ILE A 89 0.33 -3.42 1.97
N ILE A 90 -0.06 -2.18 1.67
CA ILE A 90 -1.43 -1.84 1.25
C ILE A 90 -1.39 -1.47 -0.23
N LEU A 91 -1.85 -2.37 -1.08
CA LEU A 91 -1.98 -2.15 -2.52
C LEU A 91 -3.35 -1.55 -2.82
N MET A 92 -3.39 -0.43 -3.53
CA MET A 92 -4.62 0.16 -4.03
C MET A 92 -4.58 0.17 -5.56
N THR A 93 -5.68 -0.20 -6.19
CA THR A 93 -5.78 -0.13 -7.66
C THR A 93 -7.22 0.05 -8.11
N ASP A 94 -7.40 0.76 -9.22
CA ASP A 94 -8.68 0.95 -9.90
C ASP A 94 -8.81 0.19 -11.23
N GLY A 95 -7.76 -0.54 -11.59
CA GLY A 95 -7.59 -1.15 -12.90
C GLY A 95 -7.19 -2.62 -12.83
N VAL A 96 -7.28 -3.26 -13.99
CA VAL A 96 -6.87 -4.66 -14.19
C VAL A 96 -5.43 -4.65 -14.67
N SER A 97 -4.61 -5.51 -14.09
CA SER A 97 -3.25 -5.65 -14.54
C SER A 97 -3.16 -6.48 -15.82
N ASP A 98 -2.45 -5.96 -16.83
CA ASP A 98 -2.15 -6.69 -18.07
C ASP A 98 -0.96 -7.67 -17.91
N TYR A 99 -0.35 -7.69 -16.73
CA TYR A 99 0.86 -8.45 -16.41
C TYR A 99 0.53 -9.69 -15.57
N ASN A 100 1.54 -10.52 -15.31
CA ASN A 100 1.32 -11.81 -14.66
C ASN A 100 1.91 -11.87 -13.24
N TYR A 101 1.27 -12.71 -12.42
CA TYR A 101 1.61 -13.00 -11.04
C TYR A 101 3.03 -13.51 -10.81
N ARG A 102 3.71 -14.05 -11.84
CA ARG A 102 5.04 -14.65 -11.69
C ARG A 102 6.10 -13.65 -11.23
N THR A 103 5.96 -12.37 -11.62
CA THR A 103 6.86 -11.30 -11.17
C THR A 103 6.84 -11.19 -9.64
N PHE A 104 5.65 -11.12 -9.06
CA PHE A 104 5.47 -11.07 -7.61
C PHE A 104 5.96 -12.35 -6.93
N GLN A 105 5.54 -13.52 -7.42
CA GLN A 105 5.93 -14.81 -6.85
C GLN A 105 7.45 -14.99 -6.78
N ASN A 106 8.17 -14.61 -7.85
CA ASN A 106 9.63 -14.70 -7.85
C ASN A 106 10.26 -13.79 -6.78
N ALA A 107 9.74 -12.58 -6.58
CA ALA A 107 10.23 -11.66 -5.56
C ALA A 107 9.96 -12.20 -4.15
N TRP A 108 8.74 -12.67 -3.90
CA TRP A 108 8.34 -13.30 -2.64
C TRP A 108 9.25 -14.48 -2.26
N ASP A 109 9.45 -15.43 -3.19
CA ASP A 109 10.29 -16.60 -2.96
C ASP A 109 11.76 -16.24 -2.75
N THR A 110 12.26 -15.19 -3.42
CA THR A 110 13.67 -14.78 -3.36
C THR A 110 13.98 -14.02 -2.07
N LEU A 111 13.09 -13.13 -1.64
CA LEU A 111 13.29 -12.31 -0.46
C LEU A 111 13.06 -13.10 0.83
N GLY A 112 12.13 -14.07 0.82
CA GLY A 112 11.86 -14.92 1.97
C GLY A 112 11.37 -14.17 3.21
N ILE A 113 10.76 -13.00 3.01
CA ILE A 113 10.14 -12.18 4.05
C ILE A 113 8.65 -12.51 4.17
N ASP A 114 8.11 -12.38 5.37
CA ASP A 114 6.69 -12.64 5.65
C ASP A 114 5.96 -11.30 5.86
N VAL A 115 5.63 -10.63 4.74
CA VAL A 115 4.93 -9.33 4.75
C VAL A 115 3.56 -9.47 4.08
N PRO A 116 2.45 -9.32 4.82
CA PRO A 116 1.12 -9.43 4.25
C PRO A 116 0.83 -8.31 3.26
N VAL A 117 0.24 -8.67 2.12
CA VAL A 117 -0.25 -7.74 1.10
C VAL A 117 -1.77 -7.65 1.22
N PHE A 118 -2.24 -6.53 1.76
CA PHE A 118 -3.66 -6.19 1.77
C PHE A 118 -3.98 -5.35 0.54
N SER A 119 -5.04 -5.71 -0.15
CA SER A 119 -5.44 -5.04 -1.39
C SER A 119 -6.76 -4.31 -1.18
N ILE A 120 -6.89 -3.10 -1.71
CA ILE A 120 -8.13 -2.34 -1.71
C ILE A 120 -8.53 -2.07 -3.17
N THR A 121 -9.68 -2.61 -3.58
CA THR A 121 -10.24 -2.30 -4.90
C THR A 121 -10.85 -0.91 -4.89
N PHE A 122 -10.43 -0.09 -5.82
CA PHE A 122 -11.15 1.08 -6.29
C PHE A 122 -11.70 0.77 -7.69
N GLY A 123 -12.66 1.54 -8.20
CA GLY A 123 -13.06 1.46 -9.61
C GLY A 123 -13.35 0.05 -10.18
N ALA A 124 -12.64 -0.29 -11.27
CA ALA A 124 -12.89 -1.46 -12.11
C ALA A 124 -11.78 -2.53 -11.99
N ALA A 125 -11.09 -2.59 -10.85
CA ALA A 125 -10.10 -3.61 -10.57
C ALA A 125 -10.69 -5.03 -10.64
N ASP A 126 -9.86 -6.00 -11.05
CA ASP A 126 -10.21 -7.42 -11.01
C ASP A 126 -9.86 -8.01 -9.63
N PRO A 127 -10.85 -8.38 -8.80
CA PRO A 127 -10.59 -8.92 -7.47
C PRO A 127 -9.76 -10.21 -7.51
N THR A 128 -9.86 -11.01 -8.57
CA THR A 128 -9.14 -12.29 -8.65
C THR A 128 -7.62 -12.10 -8.68
N GLN A 129 -7.13 -11.05 -9.35
CA GLN A 129 -5.72 -10.70 -9.37
C GLN A 129 -5.19 -10.25 -8.01
N LEU A 130 -6.06 -9.62 -7.21
CA LEU A 130 -5.73 -9.16 -5.86
C LEU A 130 -5.82 -10.31 -4.84
N GLU A 131 -6.73 -11.25 -5.06
CA GLU A 131 -6.83 -12.48 -4.28
C GLU A 131 -5.57 -13.34 -4.42
N GLU A 132 -4.96 -13.43 -5.61
CA GLU A 132 -3.69 -14.14 -5.82
C GLU A 132 -2.55 -13.61 -4.91
N LEU A 133 -2.46 -12.28 -4.75
CA LEU A 133 -1.48 -11.64 -3.85
C LEU A 133 -1.82 -11.90 -2.37
N ALA A 134 -3.10 -11.78 -2.01
CA ALA A 134 -3.57 -11.97 -0.64
C ALA A 134 -3.37 -13.41 -0.17
N GLU A 135 -3.72 -14.41 -0.98
CA GLU A 135 -3.55 -15.83 -0.66
C GLU A 135 -2.09 -16.22 -0.45
N ALA A 136 -1.18 -15.63 -1.24
CA ALA A 136 0.24 -15.92 -1.15
C ALA A 136 0.91 -15.37 0.11
N THR A 137 0.41 -14.24 0.62
CA THR A 137 1.04 -13.47 1.71
C THR A 137 0.27 -13.49 3.02
N GLY A 138 -0.88 -14.18 3.07
CA GLY A 138 -1.77 -14.15 4.24
C GLY A 138 -2.55 -12.83 4.39
N GLY A 139 -2.59 -12.02 3.33
CA GLY A 139 -3.36 -10.79 3.27
C GLY A 139 -4.85 -11.00 2.99
N ARG A 140 -5.54 -9.91 2.62
CA ARG A 140 -6.98 -9.89 2.28
C ARG A 140 -7.29 -8.79 1.27
N VAL A 141 -8.34 -9.00 0.50
CA VAL A 141 -8.91 -7.98 -0.41
C VAL A 141 -10.07 -7.27 0.28
N PHE A 142 -10.12 -5.94 0.17
CA PHE A 142 -11.15 -5.08 0.71
C PHE A 142 -11.81 -4.28 -0.40
N ASP A 143 -13.12 -4.11 -0.32
CA ASP A 143 -13.87 -3.27 -1.24
C ASP A 143 -13.81 -1.80 -0.79
N GLY A 144 -13.05 -0.98 -1.50
CA GLY A 144 -12.94 0.46 -1.29
C GLY A 144 -13.87 1.29 -2.18
N THR A 145 -14.74 0.67 -2.99
CA THR A 145 -15.60 1.40 -3.95
C THR A 145 -16.68 2.23 -3.27
N GLN A 146 -17.11 1.84 -2.07
CA GLN A 146 -18.12 2.57 -1.29
C GLN A 146 -17.49 3.56 -0.30
N ASP A 147 -16.50 3.12 0.48
CA ASP A 147 -15.80 3.93 1.46
C ASP A 147 -14.37 3.43 1.62
N LEU A 148 -13.45 4.11 0.94
CA LEU A 148 -12.01 3.82 1.02
C LEU A 148 -11.47 4.04 2.44
N THR A 149 -12.01 4.98 3.21
CA THR A 149 -11.58 5.21 4.60
C THR A 149 -11.93 4.02 5.49
N GLU A 150 -13.12 3.46 5.31
CA GLU A 150 -13.54 2.25 6.02
C GLU A 150 -12.71 1.02 5.61
N ALA A 151 -12.39 0.88 4.33
CA ALA A 151 -11.49 -0.17 3.86
C ALA A 151 -10.12 -0.07 4.53
N PHE A 152 -9.51 1.13 4.56
CA PHE A 152 -8.24 1.36 5.25
C PHE A 152 -8.30 1.08 6.75
N ARG A 153 -9.37 1.49 7.43
CA ARG A 153 -9.59 1.17 8.84
C ARG A 153 -9.67 -0.33 9.07
N SER A 154 -10.28 -1.05 8.14
CA SER A 154 -10.32 -2.52 8.18
C SER A 154 -8.93 -3.11 8.05
N VAL A 155 -8.09 -2.59 7.12
CA VAL A 155 -6.68 -3.03 6.97
C VAL A 155 -5.86 -2.79 8.23
N LYS A 156 -5.90 -1.57 8.80
CA LYS A 156 -5.20 -1.24 10.05
C LYS A 156 -5.68 -2.08 11.25
N GLY A 157 -6.84 -2.74 11.18
CA GLY A 157 -7.27 -3.70 12.22
C GLY A 157 -6.59 -5.07 12.16
N TYR A 158 -5.89 -5.39 11.07
CA TYR A 158 -5.13 -6.64 10.89
C TYR A 158 -3.63 -6.51 11.19
N ASN A 159 -3.16 -5.28 11.43
CA ASN A 159 -1.78 -4.95 11.77
C ASN A 159 -1.75 -4.35 13.18
#